data_AF-A0A382N5Z6-F1
#
_entry.id   AF-A0A382N5Z6-F1
#
_cell.length_a   1.000
_cell.length_b   1.000
_cell.length_c   1.000
_cell.angle_alpha   90.00
_cell.angle_beta   90.00
_cell.angle_gamma   90.00
#
_symmetry.space_group_name_H-M   'P 1'
#
loop_
_entity.id
_entity.type
_entity.pdbx_description
1 polymer ?
#
loop_
_entity_poly.entity_id
_entity_poly.type
_entity_poly.pdbx_seq_one_letter_code
_entity_poly.pdbx_strand_id
1 'polypeptide(L)'
;MWIKKFHKDDEEDKRSPIPTQVISNEEYLPRQQTKQQKQVEDLIQSLAEKYGKKVGLSRRELLKTANGMAIAFVAMNQIFGKYFNVQAEE
;
A
#
# COMPACT_ATOMS: atom_id res chain seq x y z
N MET A 1 -22.94 -6.14 -3.55
CA MET A 1 -23.15 -4.76 -4.04
C MET A 1 -21.79 -4.20 -4.46
N TRP A 2 -21.72 -3.41 -5.53
CA TRP A 2 -20.47 -2.80 -5.99
C TRP A 2 -20.06 -1.68 -5.03
N ILE A 3 -18.80 -1.65 -4.58
CA ILE A 3 -18.28 -0.66 -3.63
C ILE A 3 -17.05 -0.01 -4.25
N LYS A 4 -17.00 1.32 -4.27
CA LYS A 4 -15.81 2.04 -4.77
C LYS A 4 -14.63 1.76 -3.85
N LYS A 5 -13.45 1.53 -4.42
CA LYS A 5 -12.25 1.13 -3.65
C LYS A 5 -11.93 2.06 -2.48
N PHE A 6 -12.09 3.38 -2.66
CA PHE A 6 -11.78 4.34 -1.59
C PHE A 6 -12.73 4.24 -0.38
N HIS A 7 -13.99 3.82 -0.57
CA HIS A 7 -14.92 3.57 0.55
C HIS A 7 -14.49 2.33 1.32
N LYS A 8 -14.18 1.24 0.60
CA LYS A 8 -13.66 0.01 1.19
C LYS A 8 -12.37 0.26 1.99
N ASP A 9 -11.48 1.10 1.47
CA ASP A 9 -10.20 1.41 2.13
C ASP A 9 -10.36 2.29 3.37
N ASP A 10 -11.43 3.08 3.43
CA ASP A 10 -11.79 3.86 4.61
C ASP A 10 -12.39 2.96 5.69
N GLU A 11 -13.27 2.03 5.29
CA GLU A 11 -13.88 1.03 6.19
C GLU A 11 -12.83 0.05 6.76
N GLU A 12 -11.92 -0.44 5.93
CA GLU A 12 -10.87 -1.39 6.35
C GLU A 12 -9.62 -0.71 6.95
N ASP A 13 -9.52 0.62 6.86
CA ASP A 13 -8.36 1.43 7.26
C ASP A 13 -7.04 1.08 6.53
N LYS A 14 -7.13 0.63 5.27
CA LYS A 14 -5.99 0.11 4.48
C LYS A 14 -5.55 1.01 3.34
N ARG A 15 -5.76 2.32 3.45
CA ARG A 15 -5.25 3.27 2.45
C ARG A 15 -3.75 3.07 2.23
N SER A 16 -3.35 3.10 0.97
CA SER A 16 -1.97 2.93 0.51
C SER A 16 -1.70 3.99 -0.57
N PRO A 17 -0.46 4.51 -0.68
CA PRO A 17 -0.10 5.47 -1.74
C PRO A 17 -0.13 4.85 -3.15
N ILE A 18 -0.09 3.51 -3.24
CA ILE A 18 -0.25 2.77 -4.51
C ILE A 18 -1.42 1.78 -4.42
N PRO A 19 -2.19 1.57 -5.50
CA PRO A 19 -3.21 0.53 -5.54
C PRO A 19 -2.59 -0.87 -5.42
N THR A 20 -3.12 -1.65 -4.49
CA THR A 20 -2.76 -3.06 -4.24
C THR A 20 -3.77 -4.02 -4.87
N GLN A 21 -4.71 -3.53 -5.67
CA GLN A 21 -5.70 -4.33 -6.39
C GLN A 21 -6.06 -3.59 -7.68
N VAL A 22 -6.35 -4.34 -8.74
CA VAL A 22 -6.91 -3.76 -9.97
C VAL A 22 -8.29 -3.17 -9.66
N ILE A 23 -8.50 -1.91 -10.03
CA ILE A 23 -9.77 -1.19 -9.83
C ILE A 23 -10.41 -1.03 -11.21
N SER A 24 -11.70 -1.35 -11.29
CA SER A 24 -12.45 -1.19 -12.53
C SER A 24 -12.86 0.26 -12.76
N ASN A 25 -12.83 0.64 -14.04
CA ASN A 25 -13.39 1.87 -14.60
C ASN A 25 -14.81 1.66 -15.15
N GLU A 26 -15.53 0.65 -14.64
CA GLU A 26 -16.87 0.21 -15.10
C GLU A 26 -16.88 -0.58 -16.42
N GLU A 27 -15.73 -0.79 -17.07
CA GLU A 27 -15.65 -1.58 -18.31
C GLU A 27 -15.46 -3.09 -18.07
N TYR A 28 -15.05 -3.47 -16.86
CA TYR A 28 -14.78 -4.87 -16.52
C TYR A 28 -15.06 -5.17 -15.04
N LEU A 29 -15.23 -6.45 -14.70
CA LEU A 29 -15.29 -6.87 -13.30
C LEU A 29 -13.86 -6.99 -12.75
N PRO A 30 -13.49 -6.23 -11.70
CA PRO A 30 -12.13 -6.29 -11.17
C PRO A 30 -11.88 -7.67 -10.59
N ARG A 31 -10.71 -8.25 -10.91
CA ARG A 31 -10.28 -9.49 -10.28
C ARG A 31 -10.08 -9.27 -8.78
N GLN A 32 -10.27 -10.35 -8.02
CA GLN A 32 -9.91 -10.35 -6.60
C GLN A 32 -8.42 -10.04 -6.43
N GLN A 33 -8.09 -9.43 -5.29
CA GLN A 33 -6.71 -9.18 -4.90
C GLN A 33 -5.95 -10.52 -4.82
N THR A 34 -4.76 -10.58 -5.43
CA THR A 34 -3.94 -11.80 -5.39
C THR A 34 -3.25 -11.96 -4.03
N LYS A 35 -2.73 -13.16 -3.73
CA LYS A 35 -1.97 -13.41 -2.49
C LYS A 35 -0.79 -12.45 -2.32
N GLN A 36 0.00 -12.27 -3.39
CA GLN A 36 1.15 -11.36 -3.39
C GLN A 36 0.72 -9.88 -3.22
N GLN A 37 -0.37 -9.47 -3.88
CA GLN A 37 -0.92 -8.14 -3.70
C GLN A 37 -1.35 -7.85 -2.25
N LYS A 38 -1.99 -8.83 -1.60
CA LYS A 38 -2.36 -8.74 -0.19
C LYS A 38 -1.12 -8.66 0.72
N GLN A 39 -0.08 -9.45 0.42
CA GLN A 39 1.19 -9.38 1.14
C GLN A 39 1.85 -8.00 1.03
N VAL A 40 1.80 -7.36 -0.15
CA VAL A 40 2.28 -5.98 -0.30
C VAL A 40 1.46 -5.02 0.55
N GLU A 41 0.13 -5.10 0.51
CA GLU A 41 -0.75 -4.24 1.32
C GLU A 41 -0.41 -4.34 2.80
N ASP A 42 -0.36 -5.56 3.34
CA ASP A 42 -0.06 -5.81 4.76
C ASP A 42 1.35 -5.31 5.14
N LEU A 43 2.33 -5.48 4.25
CA LEU A 43 3.69 -5.02 4.45
C LEU A 43 3.80 -3.49 4.45
N ILE A 44 3.08 -2.79 3.55
CA ILE A 44 3.00 -1.33 3.54
C ILE A 44 2.47 -0.82 4.88
N GLN A 45 1.38 -1.41 5.37
CA GLN A 45 0.78 -0.99 6.64
C GLN A 45 1.74 -1.22 7.82
N SER A 46 2.40 -2.38 7.84
CA SER A 46 3.35 -2.75 8.90
C SER A 46 4.58 -1.86 8.93
N LEU A 47 5.17 -1.56 7.77
CA LEU A 47 6.33 -0.68 7.66
C LEU A 47 5.95 0.76 8.01
N ALA A 48 4.78 1.23 7.58
CA ALA A 48 4.35 2.58 7.89
C ALA A 48 4.05 2.78 9.38
N GLU A 49 3.47 1.79 10.04
CA GLU A 49 3.29 1.81 11.50
C GLU A 49 4.65 1.84 12.23
N LYS A 50 5.61 1.04 11.77
CA LYS A 50 6.95 0.96 12.36
C LYS A 50 7.74 2.27 12.18
N TYR A 51 7.80 2.79 10.97
CA TYR A 51 8.59 3.99 10.67
C TYR A 51 7.89 5.27 11.10
N GLY A 52 6.55 5.31 11.07
CA GLY A 52 5.78 6.44 11.57
C GLY A 52 6.12 6.76 13.03
N LYS A 53 6.16 5.72 13.89
CA LYS A 53 6.55 5.85 15.30
C LYS A 53 7.95 6.45 15.49
N LYS A 54 8.90 6.15 14.59
CA LYS A 54 10.26 6.68 14.68
C LYS A 54 10.34 8.17 14.37
N VAL A 55 9.48 8.66 13.48
CA VAL A 55 9.48 10.06 13.03
C VAL A 55 8.35 10.89 13.65
N GLY A 56 7.64 10.35 14.64
CA GLY A 56 6.54 11.04 15.33
C GLY A 56 5.28 11.23 14.47
N LEU A 57 5.08 10.42 13.45
CA LEU A 57 3.90 10.44 12.58
C LEU A 57 3.03 9.21 12.82
N SER A 58 1.71 9.37 12.72
CA SER A 58 0.82 8.20 12.59
C SER A 58 1.08 7.47 11.27
N ARG A 59 0.70 6.19 11.19
CA ARG A 59 0.73 5.41 9.95
C ARG A 59 0.08 6.15 8.77
N ARG A 60 -1.11 6.73 9.00
CA ARG A 60 -1.88 7.47 7.99
C ARG A 60 -1.17 8.74 7.53
N GLU A 61 -0.52 9.46 8.43
CA GLU A 61 0.26 10.67 8.09
C GLU A 61 1.50 10.30 7.28
N LEU A 62 2.25 9.28 7.73
CA LEU A 62 3.44 8.83 7.02
C LEU A 62 3.11 8.38 5.59
N LEU A 63 2.04 7.62 5.39
CA LEU A 63 1.60 7.14 4.08
C LEU A 63 1.19 8.27 3.11
N LYS A 64 0.97 9.49 3.60
CA LYS A 64 0.71 10.69 2.76
C LYS A 64 1.98 11.45 2.37
N THR A 65 3.16 11.04 2.85
CA THR A 65 4.45 11.69 2.56
C THR A 65 5.23 10.95 1.46
N ALA A 66 6.36 11.52 1.03
CA ALA A 66 7.31 10.84 0.16
C ALA A 66 7.84 9.53 0.75
N ASN A 67 8.04 9.47 2.08
CA ASN A 67 8.47 8.26 2.78
C ASN A 67 7.43 7.14 2.69
N GLY A 68 6.14 7.50 2.67
CA GLY A 68 5.05 6.56 2.43
C GLY A 68 5.16 5.87 1.06
N MET A 69 5.45 6.65 0.02
CA MET A 69 5.69 6.10 -1.33
C MET A 69 6.95 5.23 -1.37
N ALA A 70 8.04 5.64 -0.72
CA ALA A 70 9.26 4.85 -0.62
C ALA A 70 9.01 3.49 0.06
N ILE A 71 8.26 3.48 1.16
CA ILE A 71 7.82 2.25 1.84
C ILE A 71 7.04 1.34 0.90
N ALA A 72 6.16 1.90 0.08
CA ALA A 72 5.39 1.12 -0.89
C ALA A 72 6.27 0.46 -1.95
N PHE A 73 7.27 1.16 -2.46
CA PHE A 73 8.23 0.57 -3.40
C PHE A 73 9.14 -0.47 -2.74
N VAL A 74 9.56 -0.26 -1.48
CA VAL A 74 10.29 -1.28 -0.73
C VAL A 74 9.44 -2.53 -0.57
N ALA A 75 8.17 -2.40 -0.21
CA ALA A 75 7.25 -3.53 -0.07
C ALA A 75 7.04 -4.28 -1.40
N MET A 76 6.83 -3.55 -2.50
CA MET A 76 6.74 -4.13 -3.83
C MET A 76 8.01 -4.90 -4.21
N ASN A 77 9.18 -4.33 -3.92
CA ASN A 77 10.46 -4.97 -4.19
C ASN A 77 10.64 -6.28 -3.41
N GLN A 78 10.19 -6.32 -2.15
CA GLN A 78 10.29 -7.53 -1.32
C GLN A 78 9.39 -8.67 -1.80
N ILE A 79 8.21 -8.36 -2.35
CA ILE A 79 7.23 -9.39 -2.74
C ILE A 79 7.35 -9.79 -4.21
N PHE A 80 7.53 -8.83 -5.11
CA PHE A 80 7.56 -9.09 -6.55
C PHE A 80 8.98 -9.20 -7.12
N GLY A 81 9.99 -8.68 -6.41
CA GLY A 81 11.37 -8.61 -6.88
C GLY A 81 11.83 -7.17 -7.12
N LYS A 82 13.15 -6.97 -7.26
CA LYS A 82 13.77 -5.64 -7.33
C LYS A 82 13.45 -4.91 -8.65
N TYR A 83 12.32 -4.20 -8.69
CA TYR A 83 11.87 -3.42 -9.85
C TYR A 83 12.01 -1.91 -9.65
N PHE A 84 11.95 -1.44 -8.41
CA PHE A 84 12.04 -0.03 -8.07
C PHE A 84 13.41 0.29 -7.48
N ASN A 85 14.01 1.40 -7.90
CA ASN A 85 15.26 1.87 -7.30
C ASN A 85 14.95 2.67 -6.02
N VAL A 86 14.90 1.98 -4.88
CA VAL A 86 14.65 2.55 -3.56
C VAL A 86 15.61 1.94 -2.55
N GLN A 87 16.24 2.79 -1.74
CA GLN A 87 17.11 2.35 -0.66
C GLN A 87 16.25 1.95 0.54
N ALA A 88 16.42 0.71 1.00
CA ALA A 88 15.76 0.19 2.19
C ALA A 88 16.59 0.42 3.47
N GLU A 89 17.82 0.89 3.31
CA GLU A 89 18.80 1.13 4.38
C GLU A 89 19.01 2.64 4.51
N GLU A 90 18.96 3.15 5.75
CA GLU A 90 19.52 4.43 6.17
C GLU A 90 20.98 4.23 6.58
#